data_AF-A0ABD6EEM5-F1
#
_entry.id   AF-A0ABD6EEM5-F1
#
_cell.length_a   1.000
_cell.length_b   1.000
_cell.length_c   1.000
_cell.angle_alpha   90.00
_cell.angle_beta   90.00
_cell.angle_gamma   90.00
#
_symmetry.space_group_name_H-M   'P 1'
#
loop_
_entity.id
_entity.type
_entity.pdbx_description
1 polymer ?
#
loop_
_entity_poly.entity_id
_entity_poly.type
_entity_poly.pdbx_seq_one_letter_code
_entity_poly.pdbx_strand_id
1 'polypeptide(L)'
;MYLTRRLFGQLIGSFARKLDHYSQFQPSPLSIQRYLDFGRHGTAQTSYLFLKKEMLVRLANIMQEISLLPRNLPNMPSVKVVSGWYRESFEDLLKFEDCPPTTENISRLNDQLQIILKRHVHVVETMAEGLIELKETEGVDAVFERGIQYFLDRFYINRISIRMLQNQHQNKPTVLWSIGQTDCLH
;
A
#
# COMPACT_ATOMS: atom_id res chain seq x y z
N MET A 1 -7.04 -32.80 17.14
CA MET A 1 -7.01 -31.70 16.15
C MET A 1 -7.73 -30.43 16.65
N TYR A 2 -7.44 -29.93 17.87
CA TYR A 2 -8.10 -28.72 18.41
C TYR A 2 -7.16 -27.51 18.60
N LEU A 3 -5.84 -27.69 18.45
CA LEU A 3 -4.87 -26.59 18.64
C LEU A 3 -4.79 -25.62 17.45
N THR A 4 -5.20 -26.01 16.25
CA THR A 4 -5.10 -25.15 15.05
C THR A 4 -6.19 -24.08 14.98
N ARG A 5 -7.37 -24.30 15.57
CA ARG A 5 -8.49 -23.35 15.54
C ARG A 5 -8.30 -22.12 16.44
N ARG A 6 -7.64 -22.27 17.60
CA ARG A 6 -7.39 -21.15 18.55
C ARG A 6 -6.33 -20.18 18.04
N LEU A 7 -5.23 -20.68 17.48
CA LEU A 7 -4.17 -19.86 16.91
C LEU A 7 -4.68 -19.03 15.72
N PHE A 8 -5.52 -19.63 14.85
CA PHE A 8 -6.16 -18.90 13.76
C PHE A 8 -7.11 -17.81 14.25
N GLY A 9 -7.93 -18.07 15.27
CA GLY A 9 -8.84 -17.06 15.84
C GLY A 9 -8.11 -15.87 16.48
N GLN A 10 -6.97 -16.11 17.12
CA GLN A 10 -6.17 -15.07 17.77
C GLN A 10 -5.39 -14.22 16.74
N LEU A 11 -4.91 -14.84 15.66
CA LEU A 11 -4.29 -14.14 14.52
C LEU A 11 -5.31 -13.29 13.74
N ILE A 12 -6.52 -13.82 13.49
CA ILE A 12 -7.63 -13.06 12.88
C ILE A 12 -7.99 -11.84 13.76
N GLY A 13 -8.05 -12.03 15.08
CA GLY A 13 -8.30 -10.93 16.02
C GLY A 13 -7.16 -9.90 16.12
N SER A 14 -5.91 -10.31 15.88
CA SER A 14 -4.77 -9.38 15.82
C SER A 14 -4.80 -8.55 14.53
N PHE A 15 -5.02 -9.21 13.40
CA PHE A 15 -5.11 -8.56 12.09
C PHE A 15 -6.25 -7.53 12.05
N ALA A 16 -7.45 -7.92 12.47
CA ALA A 16 -8.62 -7.03 12.45
C ALA A 16 -8.38 -5.77 13.29
N ARG A 17 -7.80 -5.92 14.49
CA ARG A 17 -7.43 -4.77 15.33
C ARG A 17 -6.42 -3.84 14.68
N LYS A 18 -5.42 -4.38 13.99
CA LYS A 18 -4.44 -3.57 13.26
C LYS A 18 -5.08 -2.85 12.07
N LEU A 19 -5.93 -3.54 11.31
CA LEU A 19 -6.67 -2.95 10.20
C LEU A 19 -7.58 -1.81 10.69
N ASP A 20 -8.34 -2.03 11.77
CA ASP A 20 -9.20 -1.02 12.39
C ASP A 20 -8.39 0.16 12.94
N HIS A 21 -7.21 -0.10 13.51
CA HIS A 21 -6.32 0.96 13.97
C HIS A 21 -5.81 1.83 12.83
N TYR A 22 -5.24 1.24 11.78
CA TYR A 22 -4.57 1.98 10.71
C TYR A 22 -5.53 2.71 9.78
N SER A 23 -6.74 2.20 9.62
CA SER A 23 -7.79 2.80 8.79
C SER A 23 -8.40 4.07 9.38
N GLN A 24 -8.28 4.30 10.71
CA GLN A 24 -8.74 5.53 11.35
C GLN A 24 -7.88 6.75 10.98
N PHE A 25 -6.66 6.53 10.48
CA PHE A 25 -5.78 7.62 10.06
C PHE A 25 -6.05 7.99 8.61
N GLN A 26 -5.97 9.28 8.31
CA GLN A 26 -6.03 9.77 6.93
C GLN A 26 -4.63 9.68 6.29
N PRO A 27 -4.51 9.20 5.05
CA PRO A 27 -3.26 9.24 4.29
C PRO A 27 -2.70 10.66 4.21
N SER A 28 -1.38 10.79 4.39
CA SER A 28 -0.72 12.10 4.38
C SER A 28 -0.61 12.64 2.95
N PRO A 29 -1.14 13.83 2.64
CA PRO A 29 -0.87 14.48 1.36
C PRO A 29 0.59 14.96 1.35
N LEU A 30 1.40 14.47 0.42
CA LEU A 30 2.75 14.96 0.22
C LEU A 30 2.69 16.27 -0.57
N SER A 31 3.00 17.40 0.08
CA SER A 31 3.19 18.66 -0.63
C SER A 31 4.57 18.69 -1.29
N ILE A 32 4.71 19.46 -2.39
CA ILE A 32 6.00 19.69 -3.05
C ILE A 32 7.03 20.25 -2.06
N GLN A 33 6.61 21.15 -1.16
CA GLN A 33 7.44 21.70 -0.09
C GLN A 33 7.96 20.58 0.85
N ARG A 34 7.07 19.74 1.39
CA ARG A 34 7.45 18.59 2.23
C ARG A 34 8.39 17.62 1.51
N TYR A 35 8.17 17.43 0.21
CA TYR A 35 8.99 16.56 -0.63
C TYR A 35 10.41 17.14 -0.84
N LEU A 36 10.52 18.45 -1.09
CA LEU A 36 11.81 19.15 -1.23
C LEU A 36 12.56 19.21 0.11
N ASP A 37 11.86 19.45 1.21
CA ASP A 37 12.44 19.46 2.55
C ASP A 37 12.98 18.08 2.93
N PHE A 38 12.24 17.02 2.57
CA PHE A 38 12.71 15.65 2.70
C PHE A 38 13.94 15.38 1.83
N GLY A 39 13.99 15.91 0.59
CA GLY A 39 15.16 15.81 -0.27
C GLY A 39 16.41 16.52 0.28
N ARG A 40 16.22 17.64 0.99
CA ARG A 40 17.32 18.45 1.56
C ARG A 40 17.82 17.93 2.92
N HIS A 41 16.93 17.40 3.75
CA HIS A 41 17.23 17.08 5.16
C HIS A 41 16.87 15.64 5.57
N GLY A 42 16.24 14.86 4.70
CA GLY A 42 15.78 13.52 4.99
C GLY A 42 16.89 12.47 5.00
N THR A 43 16.90 11.64 6.03
CA THR A 43 17.76 10.45 6.12
C THR A 43 17.00 9.20 5.69
N ALA A 44 17.74 8.13 5.34
CA ALA A 44 17.13 6.83 5.02
C ALA A 44 16.28 6.30 6.18
N GLN A 45 16.68 6.58 7.42
CA GLN A 45 15.97 6.20 8.64
C GLN A 45 14.64 6.94 8.79
N THR A 46 14.63 8.26 8.56
CA THR A 46 13.38 9.04 8.57
C THR A 46 12.45 8.62 7.43
N SER A 47 13.01 8.27 6.26
CA SER A 47 12.26 7.71 5.14
C SER A 47 11.55 6.42 5.55
N TYR A 48 12.29 5.51 6.15
CA TYR A 48 11.81 4.19 6.56
C TYR A 48 10.66 4.30 7.55
N LEU A 49 10.81 5.11 8.60
CA LEU A 49 9.78 5.29 9.63
C LEU A 49 8.50 5.87 9.04
N PHE A 50 8.63 6.87 8.15
CA PHE A 50 7.50 7.47 7.46
C PHE A 50 6.82 6.46 6.52
N LEU A 51 7.58 5.88 5.59
CA LEU A 51 7.07 4.98 4.55
C LEU A 51 6.33 3.79 5.16
N LYS A 52 6.94 3.15 6.16
CA LYS A 52 6.32 2.01 6.84
C LYS A 52 4.92 2.35 7.36
N LYS A 53 4.80 3.45 8.12
CA LYS A 53 3.53 3.87 8.72
C LYS A 53 2.53 4.34 7.67
N GLU A 54 2.97 5.18 6.75
CA GLU A 54 2.14 5.75 5.69
C GLU A 54 1.57 4.65 4.76
N MET A 55 2.37 3.62 4.44
CA MET A 55 1.91 2.49 3.62
C MET A 55 0.86 1.64 4.35
N LEU A 56 1.05 1.37 5.64
CA LEU A 56 0.04 0.66 6.45
C LEU A 56 -1.28 1.42 6.48
N VAL A 57 -1.24 2.75 6.70
CA VAL A 57 -2.43 3.61 6.67
C VAL A 57 -3.14 3.54 5.32
N ARG A 58 -2.41 3.69 4.21
CA ARG A 58 -2.99 3.67 2.86
C ARG A 58 -3.63 2.33 2.51
N LEU A 59 -2.95 1.22 2.78
CA LEU A 59 -3.50 -0.10 2.52
C LEU A 59 -4.75 -0.36 3.36
N ALA A 60 -4.73 0.00 4.65
CA ALA A 60 -5.88 -0.15 5.53
C ALA A 60 -7.11 0.65 5.05
N ASN A 61 -6.91 1.89 4.63
CA ASN A 61 -7.97 2.74 4.09
C ASN A 61 -8.54 2.15 2.79
N ILE A 62 -7.69 1.68 1.86
CA ILE A 62 -8.17 1.07 0.61
C ILE A 62 -8.97 -0.20 0.89
N MET A 63 -8.50 -1.05 1.81
CA MET A 63 -9.23 -2.24 2.21
C MET A 63 -10.62 -1.92 2.77
N GLN A 64 -10.75 -0.85 3.57
CA GLN A 64 -12.06 -0.38 4.01
C GLN A 64 -12.91 0.14 2.86
N GLU A 65 -12.34 0.95 1.97
CA GLU A 65 -13.07 1.46 0.80
C GLU A 65 -13.59 0.32 -0.10
N ILE A 66 -12.80 -0.74 -0.32
CA ILE A 66 -13.23 -1.92 -1.08
C ILE A 66 -14.40 -2.61 -0.35
N SER A 67 -14.34 -2.74 0.98
CA SER A 67 -15.41 -3.37 1.77
C SER A 67 -16.72 -2.57 1.77
N LEU A 68 -16.64 -1.27 1.45
CA LEU A 68 -17.79 -0.35 1.37
C LEU A 68 -18.30 -0.16 -0.07
N LEU A 69 -17.74 -0.87 -1.04
CA LEU A 69 -18.25 -0.81 -2.41
C LEU A 69 -19.73 -1.21 -2.46
N PRO A 70 -20.53 -0.54 -3.30
CA PRO A 70 -21.97 -0.73 -3.30
C PRO A 70 -22.40 -2.10 -3.84
N ARG A 71 -23.64 -2.48 -3.50
CA ARG A 71 -24.29 -3.73 -3.91
C ARG A 71 -23.47 -4.97 -3.50
N ASN A 72 -23.46 -5.98 -4.34
CA ASN A 72 -22.68 -7.20 -4.18
C ASN A 72 -21.28 -7.10 -4.85
N LEU A 73 -20.82 -5.90 -5.29
CA LEU A 73 -19.53 -5.76 -5.97
C LEU A 73 -18.35 -6.31 -5.14
N PRO A 74 -18.25 -6.07 -3.81
CA PRO A 74 -17.22 -6.72 -2.98
C PRO A 74 -17.23 -8.25 -3.05
N ASN A 75 -18.36 -8.85 -3.41
CA ASN A 75 -18.53 -10.29 -3.46
C ASN A 75 -18.14 -10.93 -4.79
N MET A 76 -17.92 -10.11 -5.82
CA MET A 76 -17.50 -10.57 -7.15
C MET A 76 -16.12 -11.26 -7.06
N PRO A 77 -15.93 -12.40 -7.75
CA PRO A 77 -14.68 -13.17 -7.70
C PRO A 77 -13.43 -12.31 -7.90
N SER A 78 -13.40 -11.46 -8.92
CA SER A 78 -12.22 -10.64 -9.21
C SER A 78 -11.97 -9.57 -8.14
N VAL A 79 -13.03 -9.00 -7.54
CA VAL A 79 -12.89 -8.03 -6.43
C VAL A 79 -12.36 -8.72 -5.16
N LYS A 80 -12.72 -9.98 -4.92
CA LYS A 80 -12.15 -10.78 -3.82
C LYS A 80 -10.67 -11.06 -4.02
N VAL A 81 -10.23 -11.32 -5.25
CA VAL A 81 -8.81 -11.48 -5.58
C VAL A 81 -8.04 -10.21 -5.22
N VAL A 82 -8.55 -9.04 -5.65
CA VAL A 82 -7.94 -7.74 -5.32
C VAL A 82 -7.90 -7.51 -3.81
N SER A 83 -9.01 -7.77 -3.10
CA SER A 83 -9.07 -7.68 -1.64
C SER A 83 -8.01 -8.57 -0.96
N GLY A 84 -7.79 -9.76 -1.50
CA GLY A 84 -6.74 -10.69 -1.06
C GLY A 84 -5.34 -10.11 -1.22
N TRP A 85 -5.03 -9.49 -2.35
CA TRP A 85 -3.73 -8.84 -2.57
C TRP A 85 -3.45 -7.70 -1.60
N TYR A 86 -4.46 -6.87 -1.31
CA TYR A 86 -4.33 -5.80 -0.32
C TYR A 86 -4.12 -6.34 1.09
N ARG A 87 -4.85 -7.38 1.48
CA ARG A 87 -4.64 -8.08 2.75
C ARG A 87 -3.22 -8.61 2.87
N GLU A 88 -2.74 -9.33 1.85
CA GLU A 88 -1.40 -9.92 1.85
C GLU A 88 -0.31 -8.84 1.96
N SER A 89 -0.46 -7.74 1.20
CA SER A 89 0.45 -6.59 1.28
C SER A 89 0.46 -5.91 2.65
N PHE A 90 -0.69 -5.84 3.32
CA PHE A 90 -0.79 -5.27 4.66
C PHE A 90 -0.12 -6.19 5.69
N GLU A 91 -0.35 -7.50 5.63
CA GLU A 91 0.30 -8.50 6.48
C GLU A 91 1.82 -8.50 6.30
N ASP A 92 2.30 -8.36 5.07
CA ASP A 92 3.71 -8.23 4.76
C ASP A 92 4.35 -6.99 5.40
N LEU A 93 3.68 -5.84 5.37
CA LEU A 93 4.19 -4.61 5.96
C LEU A 93 4.10 -4.60 7.49
N LEU A 94 3.11 -5.27 8.08
CA LEU A 94 3.00 -5.40 9.54
C LEU A 94 4.23 -6.08 10.16
N LYS A 95 4.94 -6.93 9.40
CA LYS A 95 6.21 -7.55 9.84
C LYS A 95 7.29 -6.51 10.19
N PHE A 96 7.18 -5.29 9.68
CA PHE A 96 8.12 -4.21 9.93
C PHE A 96 7.66 -3.24 11.03
N GLU A 97 6.41 -3.35 11.52
CA GLU A 97 5.75 -2.35 12.37
C GLU A 97 6.60 -1.92 13.56
N ASP A 98 7.18 -2.89 14.27
CA ASP A 98 8.02 -2.66 15.46
C ASP A 98 9.52 -2.75 15.16
N CYS A 99 9.91 -2.89 13.87
CA CYS A 99 11.31 -2.95 13.48
C CYS A 99 11.98 -1.56 13.54
N PRO A 100 13.19 -1.45 14.14
CA PRO A 100 13.95 -0.21 14.17
C PRO A 100 14.59 0.09 12.80
N PRO A 101 14.93 1.37 12.52
CA PRO A 101 15.49 1.81 11.24
C PRO A 101 16.99 1.45 11.10
N THR A 102 17.32 0.17 11.16
CA THR A 102 18.67 -0.35 10.86
C THR A 102 18.86 -0.46 9.34
N THR A 103 20.10 -0.40 8.86
CA THR A 103 20.42 -0.56 7.44
C THR A 103 19.81 -1.84 6.84
N GLU A 104 19.86 -2.93 7.59
CA GLU A 104 19.26 -4.21 7.21
C GLU A 104 17.73 -4.12 7.06
N ASN A 105 17.03 -3.56 8.05
CA ASN A 105 15.57 -3.43 7.99
C ASN A 105 15.11 -2.48 6.88
N ILE A 106 15.90 -1.44 6.60
CA ILE A 106 15.66 -0.54 5.47
C ILE A 106 15.74 -1.30 4.15
N SER A 107 16.80 -2.10 3.95
CA SER A 107 16.95 -2.93 2.74
C SER A 107 15.79 -3.93 2.61
N ARG A 108 15.45 -4.64 3.70
CA ARG A 108 14.35 -5.61 3.71
C ARG A 108 13.00 -4.98 3.39
N LEU A 109 12.73 -3.77 3.89
CA LEU A 109 11.51 -3.04 3.55
C LEU A 109 11.49 -2.69 2.07
N ASN A 110 12.61 -2.26 1.50
CA ASN A 110 12.70 -1.94 0.06
C ASN A 110 12.40 -3.16 -0.81
N ASP A 111 12.97 -4.31 -0.47
CA ASP A 111 12.72 -5.56 -1.18
C ASP A 111 11.24 -5.96 -1.07
N GLN A 112 10.66 -5.87 0.14
CA GLN A 112 9.25 -6.14 0.35
C GLN A 112 8.34 -5.18 -0.45
N LEU A 113 8.72 -3.91 -0.52
CA LEU A 113 8.01 -2.89 -1.29
C LEU A 113 8.02 -3.20 -2.80
N GLN A 114 9.10 -3.78 -3.34
CA GLN A 114 9.12 -4.26 -4.73
C GLN A 114 8.15 -5.43 -4.96
N ILE A 115 8.05 -6.35 -4.00
CA ILE A 115 7.10 -7.47 -4.07
C ILE A 115 5.66 -6.95 -4.09
N ILE A 116 5.33 -6.03 -3.17
CA ILE A 116 4.01 -5.41 -3.08
C ILE A 116 3.65 -4.67 -4.37
N LEU A 117 4.61 -3.93 -4.95
CA LEU A 117 4.43 -3.24 -6.23
C LEU A 117 4.07 -4.20 -7.37
N LYS A 118 4.80 -5.32 -7.47
CA LYS A 118 4.55 -6.35 -8.49
C LYS A 118 3.18 -7.00 -8.28
N ARG A 119 2.82 -7.33 -7.04
CA ARG A 119 1.50 -7.89 -6.68
C ARG A 119 0.36 -6.99 -7.15
N HIS A 120 0.53 -5.67 -7.06
CA HIS A 120 -0.51 -4.70 -7.42
C HIS A 120 -0.42 -4.19 -8.89
N VAL A 121 0.30 -4.88 -9.78
CA VAL A 121 0.38 -4.53 -11.22
C VAL A 121 -0.99 -4.66 -11.90
N HIS A 122 -1.72 -5.74 -11.64
CA HIS A 122 -2.94 -6.11 -12.37
C HIS A 122 -4.24 -5.65 -11.70
N VAL A 123 -4.18 -4.92 -10.58
CA VAL A 123 -5.41 -4.55 -9.84
C VAL A 123 -6.44 -3.85 -10.70
N VAL A 124 -6.00 -3.01 -11.63
CA VAL A 124 -6.89 -2.27 -12.53
C VAL A 124 -7.68 -3.19 -13.45
N GLU A 125 -6.96 -4.11 -14.09
CA GLU A 125 -7.52 -5.07 -15.03
C GLU A 125 -8.49 -6.00 -14.28
N THR A 126 -8.06 -6.52 -13.12
CA THR A 126 -8.89 -7.41 -12.29
C THR A 126 -10.09 -6.69 -11.66
N MET A 127 -9.97 -5.43 -11.25
CA MET A 127 -11.14 -4.66 -10.80
C MET A 127 -12.13 -4.42 -11.94
N ALA A 128 -11.64 -4.16 -13.16
CA ALA A 128 -12.51 -4.02 -14.33
C ALA A 128 -13.25 -5.32 -14.64
N GLU A 129 -12.59 -6.48 -14.52
CA GLU A 129 -13.27 -7.79 -14.61
C GLU A 129 -14.37 -7.91 -13.56
N GLY A 130 -14.13 -7.50 -12.31
CA GLY A 130 -15.16 -7.51 -11.26
C GLY A 130 -16.40 -6.67 -11.58
N LEU A 131 -16.23 -5.58 -12.34
CA LEU A 131 -17.34 -4.77 -12.83
C LEU A 131 -18.13 -5.47 -13.94
N ILE A 132 -17.43 -6.21 -14.81
CA ILE A 132 -18.04 -7.01 -15.88
C ILE A 132 -18.84 -8.16 -15.25
N GLU A 133 -18.26 -8.89 -14.29
CA GLU A 133 -18.92 -9.95 -13.52
C GLU A 133 -20.23 -9.45 -12.89
N LEU A 134 -20.20 -8.25 -12.31
CA LEU A 134 -21.40 -7.66 -11.74
C LEU A 134 -22.42 -7.24 -12.80
N LYS A 135 -21.96 -6.66 -13.90
CA LYS A 135 -22.85 -6.26 -15.00
C LYS A 135 -23.59 -7.46 -15.59
N GLU A 136 -22.94 -8.61 -15.72
CA GLU A 136 -23.52 -9.84 -16.23
C GLU A 136 -24.52 -10.49 -15.25
N THR A 137 -24.33 -10.28 -13.94
CA THR A 137 -25.18 -10.90 -12.90
C THR A 137 -26.39 -10.06 -12.52
N GLU A 138 -26.26 -8.73 -12.38
CA GLU A 138 -27.33 -7.88 -11.83
C GLU A 138 -27.74 -6.71 -12.75
N GLY A 139 -27.00 -6.46 -13.84
CA GLY A 139 -27.16 -5.24 -14.64
C GLY A 139 -26.67 -3.98 -13.91
N VAL A 140 -26.29 -2.95 -14.67
CA VAL A 140 -25.70 -1.70 -14.15
C VAL A 140 -26.63 -0.52 -14.40
N ASP A 141 -26.88 0.30 -13.38
CA ASP A 141 -27.56 1.60 -13.50
C ASP A 141 -26.57 2.79 -13.44
N ALA A 142 -27.02 3.98 -13.85
CA ALA A 142 -26.21 5.20 -13.86
C ALA A 142 -25.79 5.72 -12.47
N VAL A 143 -26.38 5.21 -11.38
CA VAL A 143 -25.99 5.56 -10.00
C VAL A 143 -24.76 4.75 -9.58
N PHE A 144 -24.69 3.49 -10.01
CA PHE A 144 -23.56 2.59 -9.79
C PHE A 144 -22.29 3.06 -10.51
N GLU A 145 -22.41 3.57 -11.74
CA GLU A 145 -21.28 4.13 -12.49
C GLU A 145 -20.59 5.29 -11.74
N ARG A 146 -21.36 6.17 -11.09
CA ARG A 146 -20.81 7.28 -10.29
C ARG A 146 -20.08 6.80 -9.03
N GLY A 147 -20.60 5.76 -8.36
CA GLY A 147 -19.96 5.18 -7.17
C GLY A 147 -18.62 4.50 -7.48
N ILE A 148 -18.55 3.82 -8.63
CA ILE A 148 -17.31 3.24 -9.14
C ILE A 148 -16.33 4.31 -9.54
N GLN A 149 -16.76 5.33 -10.29
CA GLN A 149 -15.85 6.38 -10.74
C GLN A 149 -15.20 7.08 -9.54
N TYR A 150 -15.97 7.37 -8.48
CA TYR A 150 -15.43 7.92 -7.24
C TYR A 150 -14.42 6.99 -6.55
N PHE A 151 -14.71 5.68 -6.50
CA PHE A 151 -13.76 4.69 -5.97
C PHE A 151 -12.49 4.60 -6.83
N LEU A 152 -12.63 4.53 -8.16
CA LEU A 152 -11.54 4.48 -9.11
C LEU A 152 -10.65 5.72 -8.97
N ASP A 153 -11.24 6.92 -8.92
CA ASP A 153 -10.50 8.17 -8.77
C ASP A 153 -9.64 8.19 -7.48
N ARG A 154 -10.16 7.66 -6.36
CA ARG A 154 -9.42 7.51 -5.10
C ARG A 154 -8.39 6.38 -5.12
N PHE A 155 -8.75 5.26 -5.75
CA PHE A 155 -7.92 4.08 -5.92
C PHE A 155 -6.67 4.39 -6.77
N TYR A 156 -6.83 5.15 -7.86
CA TYR A 156 -5.75 5.58 -8.75
C TYR A 156 -4.82 6.63 -8.13
N ILE A 157 -5.34 7.56 -7.31
CA ILE A 157 -4.52 8.55 -6.58
C ILE A 157 -3.65 7.89 -5.49
N ASN A 158 -4.17 6.85 -4.83
CA ASN A 158 -3.40 6.09 -3.84
C ASN A 158 -2.25 5.28 -4.48
N ARG A 159 -2.45 4.73 -5.69
CA ARG A 159 -1.43 4.00 -6.44
C ARG A 159 -0.30 4.90 -6.96
N ILE A 160 -0.62 6.13 -7.38
CA ILE A 160 0.37 7.14 -7.80
C ILE A 160 1.24 7.58 -6.61
N SER A 161 0.63 7.76 -5.43
CA SER A 161 1.35 8.17 -4.22
C SER A 161 2.31 7.08 -3.72
N ILE A 162 1.92 5.81 -3.80
CA ILE A 162 2.78 4.65 -3.45
C ILE A 162 3.98 4.57 -4.41
N ARG A 163 3.75 4.66 -5.73
CA ARG A 163 4.84 4.67 -6.73
C ARG A 163 5.77 5.89 -6.62
N MET A 164 5.22 7.05 -6.30
CA MET A 164 5.99 8.29 -6.11
C MET A 164 6.90 8.21 -4.88
N LEU A 165 6.39 7.67 -3.77
CA LEU A 165 7.14 7.45 -2.54
C LEU A 165 8.23 6.38 -2.68
N GLN A 166 8.01 5.35 -3.48
CA GLN A 166 8.99 4.29 -3.74
C GLN A 166 10.06 4.73 -4.76
N ASN A 167 9.69 5.49 -5.79
CA ASN A 167 10.67 6.06 -6.73
C ASN A 167 11.64 7.03 -6.05
N GLN A 168 11.23 7.75 -5.00
CA GLN A 168 12.15 8.55 -4.18
C GLN A 168 13.19 7.72 -3.43
N HIS A 169 12.80 6.54 -2.95
CA HIS A 169 13.70 5.67 -2.20
C HIS A 169 14.71 4.98 -3.12
N GLN A 170 14.31 4.67 -4.36
CA GLN A 170 15.18 4.09 -5.39
C GLN A 170 16.06 5.13 -6.09
N ASN A 171 15.56 6.34 -6.35
CA ASN A 171 16.33 7.44 -6.94
C ASN A 171 17.03 8.30 -5.89
N LYS A 172 17.70 7.67 -4.90
CA LYS A 172 18.99 8.21 -4.47
C LYS A 172 19.99 7.71 -5.50
N PRO A 173 20.41 8.53 -6.47
CA PRO A 173 21.38 8.08 -7.44
C PRO A 173 22.66 7.76 -6.67
N THR A 174 23.14 6.55 -6.86
CA THR A 174 24.52 6.08 -6.65
C THR A 174 25.58 7.06 -7.21
N VAL A 175 25.18 8.13 -7.90
CA VAL A 175 26.03 9.15 -8.52
C VAL A 175 26.60 10.15 -7.50
N LEU A 176 26.00 10.37 -6.32
CA LEU A 176 26.55 11.33 -5.34
C LEU A 176 27.58 10.75 -4.36
N TRP A 177 27.76 9.43 -4.32
CA TRP A 177 28.85 8.80 -3.54
C TRP A 177 30.13 8.54 -4.35
N SER A 178 30.08 8.63 -5.68
CA SER A 178 31.27 8.46 -6.53
C SER A 178 31.99 9.78 -6.86
N ILE A 179 31.41 10.94 -6.50
CA ILE A 179 32.03 12.25 -6.77
C ILE A 179 32.71 12.83 -5.49
N GLY A 180 32.47 12.23 -4.32
CA GLY A 180 33.03 12.69 -3.04
C GLY A 180 34.34 12.03 -2.60
N GLN A 181 34.93 11.12 -3.40
CA GLN A 181 36.10 10.33 -2.99
C GLN A 181 37.31 10.38 -3.94
N THR A 182 37.28 11.22 -4.99
CA THR A 182 38.41 11.37 -5.93
C THR A 182 39.16 12.70 -5.86
N ASP A 183 38.70 13.69 -5.09
CA ASP A 183 39.35 15.01 -5.02
C ASP A 183 40.10 15.26 -3.70
N CYS A 184 40.85 14.26 -3.23
CA CYS A 184 41.89 14.41 -2.20
C CYS A 184 43.14 13.62 -2.60
N LEU A 185 43.70 13.96 -3.76
CA LEU A 185 45.08 13.67 -4.11
C LEU A 185 45.68 14.94 -4.73
N HIS A 186 46.11 15.86 -3.87
CA HIS A 186 47.31 16.68 -4.01
C HIS A 186 47.72 17.25 -2.67
#